data_AF-A0A3M2ALU1-F1
#
_entry.id   AF-A0A3M2ALU1-F1
#
_cell.length_a   1.000
_cell.length_b   1.000
_cell.length_c   1.000
_cell.angle_alpha   90.00
_cell.angle_beta   90.00
_cell.angle_gamma   90.00
#
_symmetry.space_group_name_H-M   'P 1'
#
loop_
_entity.id
_entity.type
_entity.pdbx_description
1 polymer ?
#
loop_
_entity_poly.entity_id
_entity_poly.type
_entity_poly.pdbx_seq_one_letter_code
_entity_poly.pdbx_strand_id
1 'polypeptide(L)'
;MVFDRKLIDPQRAYEALKPLHTTFKEQFFTERFYHKVLAGGYMLYSKVLYAVAERQFIDGVVNGTYLLVKEAGGILRHLQAGRINLYLLFAFAGFSLLLLITFFWR
;
A
#
# COMPACT_ATOMS: atom_id res chain seq x y z
N MET A 1 11.58 -21.82 51.67
CA MET A 1 11.50 -22.63 52.91
C MET A 1 10.12 -22.51 53.58
N VAL A 2 9.02 -22.70 52.83
CA VAL A 2 7.64 -22.64 53.37
C VAL A 2 6.86 -23.95 53.13
N PHE A 3 7.28 -24.75 52.14
CA PHE A 3 6.60 -26.00 51.77
C PHE A 3 6.98 -27.24 52.62
N ASP A 4 7.87 -27.09 53.59
CA ASP A 4 8.41 -28.21 54.37
C ASP A 4 7.59 -28.54 55.63
N ARG A 5 6.68 -27.63 56.02
CA ARG A 5 5.72 -27.84 57.11
C ARG A 5 4.38 -28.21 56.49
N LYS A 6 4.05 -29.51 56.49
CA LYS A 6 2.79 -30.12 56.00
C LYS A 6 1.51 -29.69 56.77
N LEU A 7 1.41 -28.43 57.17
CA LEU A 7 0.26 -27.85 57.89
C LEU A 7 -0.81 -27.32 56.93
N ILE A 8 -0.51 -27.17 55.64
CA ILE A 8 -1.40 -26.60 54.63
C ILE A 8 -1.43 -27.55 53.42
N ASP A 9 -2.63 -27.97 53.02
CA ASP A 9 -2.87 -28.77 51.81
C ASP A 9 -2.42 -27.97 50.57
N PRO A 10 -1.31 -28.35 49.91
CA PRO A 10 -0.70 -27.57 48.83
C PRO A 10 -1.64 -27.42 47.63
N GLN A 11 -2.46 -28.44 47.36
CA GLN A 11 -3.43 -28.43 46.27
C GLN A 11 -4.50 -27.35 46.51
N ARG A 12 -5.07 -27.28 47.71
CA ARG A 12 -6.11 -26.30 48.06
C ARG A 12 -5.60 -24.88 48.12
N ALA A 13 -4.39 -24.66 48.64
CA ALA A 13 -3.75 -23.35 48.63
C ALA A 13 -3.47 -22.88 47.19
N TYR A 14 -3.04 -23.80 46.31
CA TYR A 14 -2.82 -23.51 44.90
C TYR A 14 -4.13 -23.20 44.15
N GLU A 15 -5.21 -23.94 44.41
CA GLU A 15 -6.53 -23.66 43.82
C GLU A 15 -7.10 -22.30 44.26
N ALA A 16 -6.96 -21.96 45.54
CA ALA A 16 -7.41 -20.67 46.07
C ALA A 16 -6.58 -19.48 45.53
N LEU A 17 -5.28 -19.68 45.31
CA LEU A 17 -4.37 -18.64 44.78
C LEU A 17 -4.26 -18.64 43.25
N LYS A 18 -4.88 -19.59 42.56
CA LYS A 18 -4.89 -19.71 41.10
C LYS A 18 -5.25 -18.40 40.37
N PRO A 19 -6.33 -17.67 40.72
CA PRO A 19 -6.68 -16.42 40.05
C PRO A 19 -5.65 -15.29 40.29
N LEU A 20 -5.06 -15.25 41.49
CA LEU A 20 -4.00 -14.31 41.82
C LEU A 20 -2.73 -14.63 41.02
N HIS A 21 -2.34 -15.91 41.01
CA HIS A 21 -1.17 -16.41 40.29
C HIS A 21 -1.28 -16.17 38.78
N THR A 22 -2.46 -16.35 38.17
CA THR A 22 -2.66 -16.01 36.75
C THR A 22 -2.52 -14.51 36.49
N THR A 23 -2.98 -13.66 37.40
CA THR A 23 -2.90 -12.19 37.24
C THR A 23 -1.46 -11.69 37.37
N PHE A 24 -0.69 -12.24 38.32
CA PHE A 24 0.73 -11.95 38.47
C PHE A 24 1.57 -12.53 37.33
N LYS A 25 1.22 -13.74 36.85
CA LYS A 25 1.87 -14.36 35.70
C LYS A 25 1.66 -13.57 34.41
N GLU A 26 0.49 -12.94 34.24
CA GLU A 26 0.20 -12.04 33.10
C GLU A 26 0.61 -10.59 33.35
N GLN A 27 1.49 -10.34 34.33
CA GLN A 27 2.04 -9.03 34.67
C GLN A 27 0.96 -7.93 34.66
N PHE A 28 -0.14 -8.17 35.41
CA PHE A 28 -1.24 -7.22 35.59
C PHE A 28 -1.91 -6.77 34.29
N PHE A 29 -2.25 -7.69 33.38
CA PHE A 29 -2.96 -7.40 32.11
C PHE A 29 -2.18 -6.53 31.10
N THR A 30 -1.02 -6.00 31.49
CA THR A 30 -0.22 -5.06 30.70
C THR A 30 0.21 -5.69 29.38
N GLU A 31 0.63 -6.96 29.41
CA GLU A 31 1.09 -7.68 28.23
C GLU A 31 -0.04 -7.90 27.21
N ARG A 32 -1.23 -8.30 27.69
CA ARG A 32 -2.44 -8.45 26.87
C ARG A 32 -2.89 -7.12 26.28
N PHE A 33 -2.83 -6.03 27.05
CA PHE A 33 -3.16 -4.69 26.56
C PHE A 33 -2.20 -4.24 25.45
N TYR A 34 -0.89 -4.44 25.66
CA TYR A 34 0.14 -4.07 24.68
C TYR A 34 -0.05 -4.80 23.35
N HIS A 35 -0.24 -6.13 23.40
CA HIS A 35 -0.43 -6.92 22.18
C HIS A 35 -1.75 -6.57 21.47
N LYS A 36 -2.83 -6.36 22.22
CA LYS A 36 -4.14 -6.17 21.60
C LYS A 36 -4.34 -4.75 21.07
N VAL A 37 -3.87 -3.75 21.79
CA VAL A 37 -4.07 -2.34 21.45
C VAL A 37 -2.92 -1.82 20.60
N LEU A 38 -1.67 -1.96 21.06
CA LEU A 38 -0.52 -1.39 20.35
C LEU A 38 -0.13 -2.25 19.16
N ALA A 39 0.12 -3.55 19.35
CA ALA A 39 0.50 -4.40 18.23
C ALA A 39 -0.67 -4.59 17.24
N GLY A 40 -1.90 -4.78 17.74
CA GLY A 40 -3.11 -4.83 16.92
C GLY A 40 -3.36 -3.54 16.15
N GLY A 41 -3.25 -2.38 16.81
CA GLY A 41 -3.41 -1.07 16.19
C GLY A 41 -2.36 -0.79 15.11
N TYR A 42 -1.09 -1.08 15.41
CA TYR A 42 0.00 -0.94 14.44
C TYR A 42 -0.18 -1.84 13.22
N MET A 43 -0.58 -3.10 13.44
CA MET A 43 -0.84 -4.04 12.35
C MET A 43 -2.00 -3.58 11.46
N LEU A 44 -3.08 -3.06 12.06
CA LEU A 44 -4.21 -2.52 11.30
C LEU A 44 -3.79 -1.28 10.49
N TYR A 45 -3.08 -0.34 11.12
CA TYR A 45 -2.59 0.86 10.47
C TYR A 45 -1.67 0.51 9.29
N SER A 46 -0.72 -0.41 9.49
CA SER A 46 0.19 -0.88 8.45
C SER A 46 -0.56 -1.51 7.27
N LYS A 47 -1.58 -2.34 7.54
CA LYS A 47 -2.41 -2.95 6.49
C LYS A 47 -3.20 -1.92 5.70
N VAL A 48 -3.76 -0.92 6.36
CA VAL A 48 -4.51 0.17 5.71
C VAL A 48 -3.56 1.00 4.85
N LEU A 49 -2.41 1.40 5.40
CA LEU A 49 -1.40 2.15 4.66
C LEU A 49 -0.94 1.38 3.42
N TYR A 50 -0.63 0.10 3.57
CA TYR A 50 -0.24 -0.78 2.46
C TYR A 50 -1.32 -0.86 1.37
N ALA A 51 -2.58 -1.11 1.77
CA ALA A 51 -3.68 -1.24 0.83
C ALA A 51 -3.97 0.07 0.07
N VAL A 52 -3.90 1.22 0.74
CA VAL A 52 -4.17 2.52 0.11
C VAL A 52 -2.97 2.99 -0.72
N ALA A 53 -1.76 2.94 -0.15
CA ALA A 53 -0.58 3.48 -0.80
C ALA A 53 -0.12 2.62 -1.97
N GLU A 54 0.01 1.31 -1.80
CA GLU A 54 0.45 0.47 -2.92
C GLU A 54 -0.72 0.17 -3.85
N ARG A 55 -1.72 -0.52 -3.33
CA ARG A 55 -2.73 -1.16 -4.19
C ARG A 55 -3.74 -0.21 -4.81
N GLN A 56 -3.94 0.98 -4.24
CA GLN A 56 -4.87 1.95 -4.80
C GLN A 56 -4.15 3.08 -5.52
N PHE A 57 -3.08 3.62 -4.91
CA PHE A 57 -2.34 4.72 -5.52
C PHE A 57 -1.38 4.25 -6.61
N ILE A 58 -0.45 3.32 -6.32
CA ILE A 58 0.52 2.86 -7.33
C ILE A 58 -0.20 2.16 -8.49
N ASP A 59 -1.05 1.17 -8.19
CA ASP A 59 -1.79 0.45 -9.23
C ASP A 59 -2.71 1.40 -10.02
N GLY A 60 -3.34 2.38 -9.36
CA GLY A 60 -4.19 3.36 -10.01
C GLY A 60 -3.41 4.23 -11.00
N VAL A 61 -2.26 4.77 -10.59
CA VAL A 61 -1.40 5.60 -11.46
C VAL A 61 -0.86 4.81 -12.63
N VAL A 62 -0.37 3.59 -12.39
CA VAL A 62 0.20 2.75 -13.45
C VAL A 62 -0.87 2.33 -14.46
N ASN A 63 -2.02 1.83 -14.00
CA ASN A 63 -3.11 1.44 -14.89
C ASN A 63 -3.70 2.63 -15.65
N GLY A 64 -3.82 3.80 -14.99
CA GLY A 64 -4.25 5.04 -15.63
C GLY A 64 -3.29 5.46 -16.73
N THR A 65 -1.98 5.45 -16.46
CA THR A 65 -0.95 5.79 -17.44
C THR A 65 -0.96 4.81 -18.62
N TYR A 66 -1.09 3.51 -18.34
CA TYR A 66 -1.21 2.48 -19.37
C TYR A 66 -2.37 2.75 -20.33
N LEU A 67 -3.57 3.04 -19.79
CA LEU A 67 -4.74 3.34 -20.60
C LEU A 67 -4.51 4.59 -21.47
N LEU A 68 -3.98 5.66 -20.89
CA LEU A 68 -3.69 6.90 -21.63
C LEU A 68 -2.72 6.66 -22.79
N VAL A 69 -1.61 5.97 -22.54
CA VAL A 69 -0.61 5.66 -23.57
C VAL A 69 -1.18 4.75 -24.64
N LYS A 70 -1.98 3.75 -24.24
CA LYS A 70 -2.63 2.81 -25.17
C LYS A 70 -3.61 3.53 -26.10
N GLU A 71 -4.46 4.40 -25.57
CA GLU A 71 -5.42 5.17 -26.38
C GLU A 71 -4.69 6.16 -27.31
N ALA A 72 -3.67 6.86 -26.80
CA ALA A 72 -2.85 7.75 -27.62
C ALA A 72 -2.15 7.00 -28.77
N GLY A 73 -1.56 5.83 -28.48
CA GLY A 73 -0.98 4.95 -29.49
C GLY A 73 -2.01 4.44 -30.49
N GLY A 74 -3.22 4.12 -30.02
CA GLY A 74 -4.36 3.76 -30.85
C GLY A 74 -4.70 4.86 -31.85
N ILE A 75 -4.83 6.10 -31.41
CA ILE A 75 -5.11 7.27 -32.26
C ILE A 75 -3.96 7.46 -33.28
N LEU A 76 -2.71 7.43 -32.83
CA LEU A 76 -1.54 7.56 -33.71
C LEU A 76 -1.50 6.47 -34.79
N ARG A 77 -1.89 5.23 -34.45
CA ARG A 77 -1.97 4.13 -35.41
C ARG A 77 -2.97 4.40 -36.54
N HIS A 78 -4.10 5.05 -36.24
CA HIS A 78 -5.08 5.41 -37.27
C HIS A 78 -4.57 6.53 -38.19
N LEU A 79 -3.77 7.46 -37.65
CA LEU A 79 -3.09 8.49 -38.46
C LEU A 79 -2.02 7.88 -39.38
N GLN A 80 -1.38 6.79 -38.94
CA GLN A 80 -0.37 6.05 -39.69
C GLN A 80 -0.96 4.93 -40.57
N ALA A 81 -2.12 5.15 -41.20
CA ALA A 81 -2.84 4.15 -42.00
C ALA A 81 -2.15 3.71 -43.32
N GLY A 82 -0.83 3.90 -43.46
CA GLY A 82 -0.05 3.44 -44.62
C GLY A 82 -0.28 4.22 -45.92
N ARG A 83 -1.01 5.34 -45.87
CA ARG A 83 -1.32 6.17 -47.05
C ARG A 83 -0.19 7.16 -47.30
N ILE A 84 0.59 6.95 -48.36
CA ILE A 84 1.72 7.83 -48.76
C ILE A 84 1.31 9.31 -48.84
N ASN A 85 0.10 9.60 -49.34
CA ASN A 85 -0.42 10.97 -49.44
C ASN A 85 -0.53 11.69 -48.08
N LEU A 86 -0.87 10.97 -47.00
CA LEU A 86 -0.94 11.56 -45.65
C LEU A 86 0.45 11.92 -45.13
N TYR A 87 1.45 11.07 -45.37
CA TYR A 87 2.83 11.36 -44.97
C TYR A 87 3.39 12.59 -45.69
N LEU A 88 3.12 12.71 -47.01
CA LEU A 88 3.51 13.89 -47.78
C LEU A 88 2.85 15.17 -47.26
N LEU A 89 1.57 15.10 -46.90
CA LEU A 89 0.84 16.23 -46.32
C LEU A 89 1.45 16.65 -44.98
N PHE A 90 1.74 15.71 -44.07
CA PHE A 90 2.39 16.02 -42.79
C PHE A 90 3.79 16.59 -42.96
N ALA A 91 4.58 16.08 -43.91
CA ALA A 91 5.91 16.61 -44.20
C ALA A 91 5.86 18.07 -44.69
N PHE A 92 4.95 18.37 -45.63
CA PHE A 92 4.80 19.72 -46.16
C PHE A 92 4.24 20.70 -45.12
N ALA A 93 3.25 20.27 -44.34
CA ALA A 93 2.69 21.04 -43.24
C ALA A 93 3.75 21.34 -42.18
N GLY A 94 4.52 20.32 -41.75
CA GLY A 94 5.59 20.46 -40.77
C GLY A 94 6.68 21.42 -41.25
N PHE A 95 7.11 21.30 -42.51
CA PHE A 95 8.09 22.22 -43.10
C PHE A 95 7.58 23.66 -43.14
N SER A 96 6.35 23.88 -43.60
CA SER A 96 5.74 25.21 -43.65
C SER A 96 5.61 25.83 -42.25
N LEU A 97 5.25 25.02 -41.26
CA LEU A 97 5.07 25.46 -39.87
C LEU A 97 6.41 25.82 -39.21
N LEU A 98 7.49 25.08 -39.49
CA LEU A 98 8.85 25.43 -39.08
C LEU A 98 9.32 26.76 -39.69
N LEU A 99 9.02 27.01 -40.97
CA LEU A 99 9.33 28.29 -41.61
C LEU A 99 8.57 29.45 -40.96
N LEU A 100 7.30 29.27 -40.64
CA LEU A 100 6.52 30.29 -39.92
C LEU A 100 7.11 30.56 -38.53
N ILE A 101 7.41 29.51 -37.76
CA ILE A 101 8.01 29.67 -36.43
C ILE A 101 9.33 30.44 -36.53
N THR A 102 10.21 30.07 -37.44
CA THR A 102 11.52 30.73 -37.60
C THR A 102 11.42 32.17 -38.11
N PHE A 103 10.41 32.49 -38.92
CA PHE A 103 10.14 33.86 -39.37
C PHE A 103 9.59 34.74 -38.25
N PHE A 104 8.69 34.22 -37.40
CA PHE A 104 8.12 34.96 -36.27
C PHE A 104 9.04 35.05 -35.05
N TRP A 105 9.99 34.11 -34.89
CA TRP A 105 10.97 34.11 -33.81
C TRP A 105 12.16 35.04 -34.06
N ARG A 106 12.30 35.55 -35.28
CA ARG A 106 13.38 36.42 -35.72
C ARG A 106 12.88 37.86 -35.85
#